data_AF-A0AA41YBF8-F1
#
_entry.id   AF-A0AA41YBF8-F1
#
_cell.length_a   1.000
_cell.length_b   1.000
_cell.length_c   1.000
_cell.angle_alpha   90.00
_cell.angle_beta   90.00
_cell.angle_gamma   90.00
#
_symmetry.space_group_name_H-M   'P 1'
#
loop_
_entity.id
_entity.type
_entity.pdbx_description
1 polymer ?
#
loop_
_entity_poly.entity_id
_entity_poly.type
_entity_poly.pdbx_seq_one_letter_code
_entity_poly.pdbx_strand_id
1 'polypeptide(L)'
;MKLHAFHKLSYGLYLVASAFEGKKAGYIANTVFQVTSQPPLVAISCHKNNESASVIRHAGAFSISVLKKELDVKLIGDFGFMSGSDIDKFANRNLTTAKTGVPIVLDESVAWFDCEVKEVSDLGSHWLIIGEVVDSDLLLDEEPLTYADYREKYKMLSPKNSPTYLEREKLEAEKTVDSQLQAEAEEPVHVEGGPQKPEAAPRVCVICGYVYDPEKGNPTRDIPPGTPFEELPEDYRCPICNATKEYFKKI
;
A
#
# COMPACT_ATOMS: atom_id res chain seq x y z
N MET A 1 -17.78 12.74 -13.97
CA MET A 1 -17.37 12.81 -12.54
C MET A 1 -15.88 13.07 -12.50
N LYS A 2 -15.42 14.02 -11.67
CA LYS A 2 -13.99 14.33 -11.56
C LYS A 2 -13.30 13.37 -10.59
N LEU A 3 -12.52 12.40 -11.07
CA LEU A 3 -11.89 11.37 -10.23
C LEU A 3 -10.79 11.96 -9.36
N HIS A 4 -10.13 13.02 -9.84
CA HIS A 4 -9.15 13.76 -9.05
C HIS A 4 -9.71 14.36 -7.75
N ALA A 5 -11.03 14.54 -7.62
CA ALA A 5 -11.65 15.00 -6.37
C ALA A 5 -11.44 14.02 -5.20
N PHE A 6 -11.43 12.71 -5.46
CA PHE A 6 -11.19 11.69 -4.41
C PHE A 6 -9.77 11.76 -3.83
N HIS A 7 -8.79 12.29 -4.58
CA HIS A 7 -7.44 12.52 -4.08
C HIS A 7 -7.34 13.68 -3.07
N LYS A 8 -8.41 14.46 -2.86
CA LYS A 8 -8.49 15.52 -1.85
C LYS A 8 -9.01 15.01 -0.50
N LEU A 9 -9.46 13.76 -0.43
CA LEU A 9 -9.77 13.11 0.85
C LEU A 9 -8.45 12.76 1.56
N SER A 10 -8.35 13.16 2.83
CA SER A 10 -7.18 12.91 3.67
C SER A 10 -7.31 11.59 4.41
N TYR A 11 -6.19 10.89 4.56
CA TYR A 11 -6.11 9.62 5.27
C TYR A 11 -4.76 9.51 5.98
N GLY A 12 -4.72 8.74 7.07
CA GLY A 12 -3.47 8.20 7.60
C GLY A 12 -3.02 6.96 6.83
N LEU A 13 -1.94 6.34 7.27
CA LEU A 13 -1.52 5.01 6.83
C LEU A 13 -1.33 4.10 8.04
N TYR A 14 -1.88 2.90 7.93
CA TYR A 14 -2.05 1.97 9.03
C TYR A 14 -1.69 0.55 8.60
N LEU A 15 -1.28 -0.28 9.55
CA LEU A 15 -1.22 -1.73 9.38
C LEU A 15 -2.38 -2.33 10.17
N VAL A 16 -3.23 -3.10 9.50
CA VAL A 16 -4.31 -3.85 10.14
C VAL A 16 -3.91 -5.32 10.19
N ALA A 17 -3.99 -5.93 11.37
CA ALA A 17 -3.66 -7.34 11.55
C ALA A 17 -4.73 -8.10 12.35
N SER A 18 -4.77 -9.41 12.15
CA SER A 18 -5.64 -10.32 12.90
C SER A 18 -5.07 -11.74 12.87
N ALA A 19 -5.62 -12.62 13.70
CA ALA A 19 -5.27 -14.04 13.68
C ALA A 19 -6.48 -14.92 13.98
N PHE A 20 -6.59 -16.03 13.27
CA PHE A 20 -7.62 -17.04 13.48
C PHE A 20 -7.02 -18.43 13.26
N GLU A 21 -7.26 -19.36 14.19
CA GLU A 21 -6.77 -20.75 14.11
C GLU A 21 -5.27 -20.87 13.78
N GLY A 22 -4.44 -20.04 14.43
CA GLY A 22 -2.98 -20.03 14.24
C GLY A 22 -2.51 -19.31 12.97
N LYS A 23 -3.43 -18.89 12.09
CA LYS A 23 -3.12 -18.13 10.88
C LYS A 23 -3.18 -16.64 11.16
N LYS A 24 -2.03 -15.97 11.05
CA LYS A 24 -1.93 -14.51 11.12
C LYS A 24 -2.11 -13.91 9.73
N ALA A 25 -2.84 -12.80 9.64
CA ALA A 25 -2.96 -12.03 8.41
C ALA A 25 -2.90 -10.55 8.72
N GLY A 26 -2.34 -9.78 7.79
CA GLY A 26 -2.27 -8.33 7.92
C GLY A 26 -2.09 -7.65 6.57
N TYR A 27 -2.49 -6.39 6.51
CA TYR A 27 -2.39 -5.56 5.31
C TYR A 27 -2.22 -4.08 5.64
N ILE A 28 -1.70 -3.31 4.68
CA ILE A 28 -1.67 -1.86 4.77
C ILE A 28 -3.04 -1.27 4.40
N ALA A 29 -3.58 -0.45 5.29
CA ALA A 29 -4.83 0.26 5.11
C ALA A 29 -4.60 1.76 5.22
N ASN A 30 -5.26 2.54 4.37
CA ASN A 30 -5.41 3.99 4.55
C ASN A 30 -6.81 4.35 5.07
N THR A 31 -7.82 3.54 4.75
CA THR A 31 -9.20 3.75 5.19
C THR A 31 -9.39 3.19 6.60
N VAL A 32 -8.94 3.97 7.59
CA VAL A 32 -9.22 3.80 9.01
C VAL A 32 -9.65 5.15 9.59
N PHE A 33 -10.77 5.17 10.33
CA PHE A 33 -11.26 6.38 10.99
C PHE A 33 -12.13 6.04 12.20
N GLN A 34 -12.14 6.93 13.19
CA GLN A 34 -13.05 6.83 14.33
C GLN A 34 -14.48 7.16 13.90
N VAL A 35 -15.44 6.36 14.37
CA VAL A 35 -16.88 6.51 14.07
C VAL A 35 -17.61 7.16 15.24
N THR A 36 -17.33 6.71 16.47
CA THR A 36 -17.96 7.25 17.69
C THR A 36 -16.95 7.34 18.83
N SER A 37 -17.24 8.22 19.79
CA SER A 37 -16.46 8.35 21.02
C SER A 37 -16.99 7.50 22.18
N GLN A 38 -18.30 7.22 22.22
CA GLN A 38 -18.91 6.37 23.23
C GLN A 38 -20.03 5.48 22.64
N PRO A 39 -19.81 4.15 22.55
CA PRO A 39 -18.53 3.46 22.76
C PRO A 39 -17.46 3.93 21.76
N PRO A 40 -16.16 3.74 22.03
CA PRO A 40 -15.10 4.13 21.11
C PRO A 40 -15.08 3.16 19.91
N LEU A 41 -15.71 3.55 18.80
CA LEU A 41 -15.78 2.72 17.59
C LEU A 41 -14.85 3.25 16.51
N VAL A 42 -14.18 2.35 15.81
CA VAL A 42 -13.37 2.62 14.61
C VAL A 42 -13.88 1.80 13.44
N ALA A 43 -13.76 2.34 12.23
CA ALA A 43 -14.09 1.64 10.99
C ALA A 43 -12.84 1.40 10.16
N ILE A 44 -12.77 0.20 9.59
CA ILE A 44 -11.80 -0.17 8.55
C ILE A 44 -12.53 -0.61 7.28
N SER A 45 -11.94 -0.35 6.12
CA SER A 45 -12.41 -0.92 4.85
C SER A 45 -11.41 -1.94 4.33
N CYS A 46 -11.90 -3.13 3.98
CA CYS A 46 -11.08 -4.26 3.53
C CYS A 46 -11.68 -4.92 2.29
N HIS A 47 -10.89 -5.09 1.24
CA HIS A 47 -11.35 -5.73 0.02
C HIS A 47 -11.63 -7.22 0.24
N LYS A 48 -12.71 -7.76 -0.34
CA LYS A 48 -13.14 -9.15 -0.09
C LYS A 48 -12.12 -10.21 -0.52
N ASN A 49 -11.31 -9.90 -1.52
CA ASN A 49 -10.25 -10.78 -2.02
C ASN A 49 -8.98 -10.78 -1.16
N ASN A 50 -8.89 -9.93 -0.12
CA ASN A 50 -7.77 -9.98 0.80
C ASN A 50 -7.98 -11.12 1.79
N GLU A 51 -6.99 -11.98 1.95
CA GLU A 51 -6.99 -13.05 2.95
C GLU A 51 -7.27 -12.52 4.37
N SER A 52 -6.72 -11.35 4.70
CA SER A 52 -6.95 -10.63 5.95
C SER A 52 -8.44 -10.34 6.20
N ALA A 53 -9.24 -10.07 5.16
CA ALA A 53 -10.67 -9.82 5.32
C ALA A 53 -11.40 -11.04 5.87
N SER A 54 -11.04 -12.23 5.39
CA SER A 54 -11.58 -13.48 5.91
C SER A 54 -11.12 -13.72 7.34
N VAL A 55 -9.82 -13.56 7.63
CA VAL A 55 -9.27 -13.79 8.98
C VAL A 55 -9.93 -12.87 10.01
N ILE A 56 -10.06 -11.56 9.73
CA ILE A 56 -10.69 -10.60 10.65
C ILE A 56 -12.14 -11.00 10.95
N ARG A 57 -12.90 -11.40 9.91
CA ARG A 57 -14.31 -11.78 10.06
C ARG A 57 -14.50 -13.05 10.89
N HIS A 58 -13.61 -14.04 10.76
CA HIS A 58 -13.69 -15.27 11.55
C HIS A 58 -13.13 -15.08 12.96
N ALA A 59 -12.07 -14.30 13.12
CA ALA A 59 -11.49 -13.96 14.42
C ALA A 59 -12.45 -13.12 15.29
N GLY A 60 -13.27 -12.27 14.66
CA GLY A 60 -14.11 -11.31 15.38
C GLY A 60 -13.29 -10.20 16.05
N ALA A 61 -12.03 -10.03 15.68
CA ALA A 61 -11.13 -9.04 16.23
C ALA A 61 -10.04 -8.63 15.24
N PHE A 62 -9.51 -7.43 15.40
CA PHE A 62 -8.38 -6.91 14.62
C PHE A 62 -7.61 -5.87 15.42
N SER A 63 -6.34 -5.70 15.09
CA SER A 63 -5.52 -4.60 15.58
C SER A 63 -5.30 -3.57 14.48
N ILE A 64 -5.05 -2.32 14.89
CA ILE A 64 -4.59 -1.23 14.03
C ILE A 64 -3.27 -0.73 14.60
N SER A 65 -2.20 -0.70 13.79
CA SER A 65 -0.96 0.00 14.10
C SER A 65 -0.87 1.27 13.24
N VAL A 66 -0.70 2.43 13.88
CA VAL A 66 -0.56 3.74 13.22
C VAL A 66 0.89 3.94 12.82
N LEU A 67 1.18 4.01 11.52
CA LEU A 67 2.56 4.05 11.04
C LEU A 67 3.20 5.42 11.24
N LYS A 68 4.48 5.47 11.62
CA LYS A 68 5.27 6.70 11.76
C LYS A 68 5.64 7.28 10.40
N LYS A 69 5.77 8.60 10.31
CA LYS A 69 6.05 9.33 9.05
C LYS A 69 7.31 8.86 8.32
N GLU A 70 8.38 8.62 9.08
CA GLU A 70 9.65 8.14 8.56
C GLU A 70 9.83 6.67 8.90
N LEU A 71 9.55 5.76 7.94
CA LEU A 71 9.60 4.32 8.17
C LEU A 71 10.42 3.54 7.13
N ASP A 72 10.79 2.30 7.49
CA ASP A 72 11.31 1.31 6.53
C ASP A 72 10.20 0.85 5.57
N VAL A 73 10.32 1.27 4.30
CA VAL A 73 9.39 0.94 3.21
C VAL A 73 9.21 -0.55 2.98
N LYS A 74 10.14 -1.40 3.44
CA LYS A 74 9.99 -2.84 3.39
C LYS A 74 8.77 -3.33 4.16
N LEU A 75 8.40 -2.68 5.27
CA LEU A 75 7.17 -3.01 6.01
C LEU A 75 5.94 -2.83 5.11
N ILE A 76 5.85 -1.70 4.41
CA ILE A 76 4.76 -1.44 3.46
C ILE A 76 4.82 -2.44 2.30
N GLY A 77 6.02 -2.77 1.82
CA GLY A 77 6.25 -3.81 0.81
C GLY A 77 5.64 -5.16 1.18
N ASP A 78 6.04 -5.67 2.35
CA ASP A 78 5.65 -6.97 2.87
C ASP A 78 4.13 -7.04 3.16
N PHE A 79 3.54 -6.01 3.76
CA PHE A 79 2.12 -6.03 4.13
C PHE A 79 1.17 -5.50 3.04
N GLY A 80 1.65 -4.67 2.12
CA GLY A 80 0.84 -4.00 1.10
C GLY A 80 0.79 -4.71 -0.25
N PHE A 81 1.83 -5.48 -0.61
CA PHE A 81 1.96 -6.06 -1.95
C PHE A 81 2.16 -7.57 -2.00
N MET A 82 2.46 -8.21 -0.87
CA MET A 82 2.61 -9.68 -0.77
C MET A 82 1.36 -10.33 -0.19
N SER A 83 1.08 -11.58 -0.55
CA SER A 83 0.07 -12.40 0.14
C SER A 83 0.69 -13.10 1.36
N GLY A 84 -0.12 -13.40 2.39
CA GLY A 84 0.31 -14.26 3.50
C GLY A 84 0.60 -15.69 3.05
N SER A 85 0.12 -16.07 1.87
CA SER A 85 0.46 -17.34 1.21
C SER A 85 1.86 -17.35 0.58
N ASP A 86 2.45 -16.18 0.30
CA ASP A 86 3.75 -16.07 -0.37
C ASP A 86 4.90 -16.01 0.65
N ILE A 87 4.70 -15.28 1.75
CA ILE A 87 5.69 -15.07 2.81
C ILE A 87 5.02 -15.06 4.19
N ASP A 88 5.75 -15.49 5.22
CA ASP A 88 5.37 -15.19 6.59
C ASP A 88 5.73 -13.73 6.91
N LYS A 89 4.75 -12.85 6.74
CA LYS A 89 4.87 -11.40 6.99
C LYS A 89 5.23 -11.06 8.45
N PHE A 90 4.99 -12.00 9.37
CA PHE A 90 5.11 -11.79 10.82
C PHE A 90 6.39 -12.39 11.42
N ALA A 91 7.13 -13.25 10.69
CA ALA A 91 8.25 -14.03 11.24
C ALA A 91 9.39 -13.19 11.86
N ASN A 92 9.61 -11.97 11.37
CA ASN A 92 10.69 -11.08 11.84
C ASN A 92 10.14 -9.71 12.25
N ARG A 93 9.00 -9.71 12.93
CA ARG A 93 8.33 -8.49 13.38
C ARG A 93 8.24 -8.44 14.90
N ASN A 94 8.37 -7.24 15.45
CA ASN A 94 8.12 -7.00 16.86
C ASN A 94 6.61 -7.01 17.10
N LEU A 95 6.14 -8.06 17.78
CA LEU A 95 4.73 -8.29 18.02
C LEU A 95 4.40 -8.21 19.50
N THR A 96 3.25 -7.64 19.81
CA THR A 96 2.59 -7.80 21.09
C THR A 96 1.15 -8.29 20.88
N THR A 97 0.44 -8.54 21.97
CA THR A 97 -1.00 -8.84 21.99
C THR A 97 -1.63 -8.09 23.15
N ALA A 98 -2.90 -7.71 23.01
CA ALA A 98 -3.69 -7.10 24.08
C ALA A 98 -4.93 -7.96 24.38
N LYS A 99 -6.06 -7.33 24.71
CA LYS A 99 -7.27 -8.00 25.22
C LYS A 99 -7.86 -9.04 24.27
N THR A 100 -7.86 -8.80 22.96
CA THR A 100 -8.46 -9.74 21.99
C THR A 100 -7.53 -10.91 21.65
N GLY A 101 -6.24 -10.80 21.98
CA GLY A 101 -5.22 -11.80 21.66
C GLY A 101 -4.74 -11.79 20.19
N VAL A 102 -5.26 -10.91 19.33
CA VAL A 102 -4.76 -10.77 17.95
C VAL A 102 -3.37 -10.11 17.94
N PRO A 103 -2.52 -10.40 16.93
CA PRO A 103 -1.19 -9.81 16.85
C PRO A 103 -1.28 -8.30 16.59
N ILE A 104 -0.46 -7.54 17.31
CA ILE A 104 -0.24 -6.11 17.12
C ILE A 104 1.20 -5.93 16.66
N VAL A 105 1.41 -5.29 15.50
CA VAL A 105 2.75 -5.01 14.97
C VAL A 105 3.23 -3.69 15.57
N LEU A 106 4.36 -3.72 16.29
CA LEU A 106 4.95 -2.53 16.92
C LEU A 106 5.97 -1.83 16.04
N ASP A 107 6.54 -2.55 15.06
CA ASP A 107 7.51 -1.99 14.13
C ASP A 107 6.93 -0.76 13.42
N GLU A 108 7.76 0.28 13.31
CA GLU A 108 7.45 1.50 12.56
C GLU A 108 6.11 2.18 12.94
N SER A 109 5.66 2.00 14.18
CA SER A 109 4.34 2.46 14.62
C SER A 109 4.44 3.47 15.76
N VAL A 110 3.58 4.50 15.75
CA VAL A 110 3.50 5.52 16.81
C VAL A 110 2.45 5.18 17.86
N ALA A 111 1.42 4.41 17.50
CA ALA A 111 0.34 3.99 18.38
C ALA A 111 -0.28 2.68 17.87
N TRP A 112 -1.04 2.01 18.73
CA TRP A 112 -1.86 0.87 18.33
C TRP A 112 -3.22 0.84 19.02
N PHE A 113 -4.17 0.16 18.39
CA PHE A 113 -5.51 -0.10 18.89
C PHE A 113 -5.84 -1.59 18.75
N ASP A 114 -6.46 -2.15 19.77
CA ASP A 114 -6.99 -3.51 19.78
C ASP A 114 -8.52 -3.46 19.75
N CYS A 115 -9.13 -4.13 18.78
CA CYS A 115 -10.53 -3.92 18.43
C CYS A 115 -11.33 -5.23 18.33
N GLU A 116 -12.50 -5.27 18.96
CA GLU A 116 -13.50 -6.32 18.76
C GLU A 116 -14.48 -5.92 17.67
N VAL A 117 -14.72 -6.80 16.70
CA VAL A 117 -15.67 -6.56 15.60
C VAL A 117 -17.10 -6.50 16.17
N LYS A 118 -17.82 -5.42 15.86
CA LYS A 118 -19.23 -5.23 16.22
C LYS A 118 -20.16 -5.32 15.03
N GLU A 119 -19.73 -4.82 13.88
CA GLU A 119 -20.53 -4.83 12.66
C GLU A 119 -19.66 -5.10 11.44
N VAL A 120 -20.21 -5.84 10.47
CA VAL A 120 -19.62 -6.04 9.15
C VAL A 120 -20.68 -5.74 8.10
N SER A 121 -20.47 -4.68 7.33
CA SER A 121 -21.36 -4.22 6.28
C SER A 121 -20.80 -4.56 4.89
N ASP A 122 -21.62 -5.14 4.03
CA ASP A 122 -21.28 -5.46 2.63
C ASP A 122 -21.43 -4.22 1.73
N LEU A 123 -20.33 -3.75 1.13
CA LEU A 123 -20.32 -2.61 0.21
C LEU A 123 -19.96 -2.99 -1.23
N GLY A 124 -20.21 -4.24 -1.63
CA GLY A 124 -19.87 -4.75 -2.95
C GLY A 124 -18.44 -5.32 -3.00
N SER A 125 -17.45 -4.52 -3.39
CA SER A 125 -16.05 -4.98 -3.50
C SER A 125 -15.33 -5.04 -2.15
N HIS A 126 -15.84 -4.33 -1.14
CA HIS A 126 -15.24 -4.21 0.18
C HIS A 126 -16.23 -4.58 1.29
N TRP A 127 -15.66 -5.01 2.42
CA TRP A 127 -16.32 -4.99 3.72
C TRP A 127 -16.01 -3.67 4.42
N LEU A 128 -17.02 -3.03 4.98
CA LEU A 128 -16.83 -2.04 6.04
C LEU A 128 -16.97 -2.75 7.38
N ILE A 129 -15.91 -2.76 8.17
CA ILE A 129 -15.87 -3.46 9.46
C ILE A 129 -15.77 -2.39 10.55
N ILE A 130 -16.74 -2.40 11.46
CA ILE A 130 -16.76 -1.52 12.64
C ILE A 130 -16.30 -2.35 13.84
N GLY A 131 -15.25 -1.86 14.51
CA GLY A 131 -14.71 -2.45 15.73
C GLY A 131 -14.84 -1.50 16.91
N GLU A 132 -15.14 -2.03 18.10
CA GLU A 132 -15.00 -1.31 19.37
C GLU A 132 -13.55 -1.43 19.84
N VAL A 133 -12.93 -0.29 20.14
CA VAL A 133 -11.59 -0.24 20.73
C VAL A 133 -11.68 -0.72 22.17
N VAL A 134 -11.12 -1.88 22.45
CA VAL A 134 -11.11 -2.48 23.79
C VAL A 134 -9.81 -2.19 24.54
N ASP A 135 -8.73 -1.91 23.82
CA ASP A 135 -7.45 -1.49 24.38
C ASP A 135 -6.65 -0.65 23.37
N SER A 136 -5.68 0.13 23.84
CA SER A 136 -4.82 0.97 23.00
C SER A 136 -3.60 1.46 23.76
N ASP A 137 -2.51 1.79 23.06
CA ASP A 137 -1.36 2.46 23.67
C ASP A 137 -0.64 3.38 22.68
N LEU A 138 0.14 4.32 23.24
CA LEU A 138 1.01 5.23 22.53
C LEU A 138 2.45 4.74 22.65
N LEU A 139 3.09 4.48 21.51
CA LEU A 139 4.45 3.95 21.47
C LEU A 139 5.50 5.06 21.39
N LEU A 140 5.25 6.08 20.56
CA LEU A 140 6.18 7.16 20.26
C LEU A 140 5.42 8.47 20.12
N ASP A 141 6.05 9.56 20.59
CA ASP A 141 5.58 10.93 20.36
C ASP A 141 6.17 11.48 19.05
N GLU A 142 5.82 10.84 17.93
CA GLU A 142 6.25 11.17 16.58
C GLU A 142 5.06 11.41 15.64
N GLU A 143 5.27 12.12 14.54
CA GLU A 143 4.21 12.36 13.56
C GLU A 143 3.80 11.05 12.84
N PRO A 144 2.49 10.76 12.69
CA PRO A 144 2.02 9.64 11.90
C PRO A 144 2.19 9.91 10.40
N LEU A 145 2.37 8.84 9.61
CA LEU A 145 2.42 8.90 8.17
C LEU A 145 1.02 9.17 7.59
N THR A 146 0.88 10.26 6.83
CA THR A 146 -0.34 10.48 6.06
C THR A 146 -0.26 9.82 4.69
N TYR A 147 -1.42 9.54 4.10
CA TYR A 147 -1.49 9.05 2.72
C TYR A 147 -1.01 10.08 1.70
N ALA A 148 -1.10 11.37 2.03
CA ALA A 148 -0.55 12.44 1.20
C ALA A 148 0.99 12.39 1.20
N ASP A 149 1.61 12.31 2.39
CA ASP A 149 3.07 12.18 2.54
C ASP A 149 3.58 10.93 1.82
N TYR A 150 2.88 9.80 1.99
CA TYR A 150 3.19 8.55 1.29
C TYR A 150 3.19 8.73 -0.23
N ARG A 151 2.17 9.38 -0.79
CA ARG A 151 2.08 9.62 -2.23
C ARG A 151 3.11 10.62 -2.74
N GLU A 152 3.44 11.64 -1.97
CA GLU A 152 4.43 12.64 -2.34
C GLU A 152 5.85 12.04 -2.31
N LYS A 153 6.22 11.44 -1.18
CA LYS A 153 7.55 10.88 -0.95
C LYS A 153 7.87 9.72 -1.88
N TYR A 154 6.89 8.85 -2.10
CA TYR A 154 7.12 7.63 -2.86
C TYR A 154 6.52 7.64 -4.26
N LYS A 155 5.82 8.70 -4.68
CA LYS A 155 5.15 8.83 -6.00
C LYS A 155 4.26 7.62 -6.34
N MET A 156 3.70 6.98 -5.32
CA MET A 156 2.96 5.73 -5.43
C MET A 156 1.49 5.92 -5.79
N LEU A 157 0.90 4.88 -6.39
CA LEU A 157 -0.54 4.72 -6.56
C LEU A 157 -1.07 3.72 -5.52
N SER A 158 -2.35 3.87 -5.15
CA SER A 158 -3.02 2.90 -4.27
C SER A 158 -2.96 1.49 -4.89
N PRO A 159 -2.75 0.41 -4.12
CA PRO A 159 -2.86 -0.96 -4.62
C PRO A 159 -4.25 -1.28 -5.21
N LYS A 160 -4.37 -2.27 -6.11
CA LYS A 160 -5.64 -2.64 -6.76
C LYS A 160 -6.78 -2.95 -5.79
N ASN A 161 -6.45 -3.55 -4.65
CA ASN A 161 -7.41 -3.91 -3.60
C ASN A 161 -7.61 -2.79 -2.56
N SER A 162 -7.12 -1.58 -2.80
CA SER A 162 -7.37 -0.43 -1.90
C SER A 162 -8.72 0.21 -2.22
N PRO A 163 -9.49 0.65 -1.20
CA PRO A 163 -10.73 1.41 -1.42
C PRO A 163 -10.50 2.71 -2.21
N THR A 164 -9.30 3.26 -2.16
CA THR A 164 -8.89 4.48 -2.87
C THR A 164 -8.17 4.18 -4.18
N TYR A 165 -8.28 2.95 -4.70
CA TYR A 165 -7.77 2.61 -6.02
C TYR A 165 -8.55 3.36 -7.11
N LEU A 166 -7.81 4.03 -7.98
CA LEU A 166 -8.34 4.68 -9.17
C LEU A 166 -7.54 4.19 -10.38
N GLU A 167 -8.24 3.72 -11.41
CA GLU A 167 -7.62 3.25 -12.65
C GLU A 167 -6.86 4.38 -13.35
N ARG A 168 -5.62 4.07 -13.72
CA ARG A 168 -4.69 5.05 -14.29
C ARG A 168 -5.18 5.65 -15.59
N GLU A 169 -5.73 4.83 -16.49
CA GLU A 169 -6.24 5.27 -17.79
C GLU A 169 -7.34 6.33 -17.63
N LYS A 170 -8.21 6.17 -16.61
CA LYS A 170 -9.27 7.12 -16.31
C LYS A 170 -8.72 8.45 -15.74
N LEU A 171 -7.68 8.39 -14.90
CA LEU A 171 -7.00 9.58 -14.39
C LEU A 171 -6.24 10.34 -15.49
N GLU A 172 -5.57 9.62 -16.40
CA GLU A 172 -4.84 10.22 -17.51
C GLU A 172 -5.79 10.83 -18.55
N ALA A 173 -6.94 10.20 -18.82
CA ALA A 173 -8.00 10.75 -19.66
C ALA A 173 -8.62 12.03 -19.08
N GLU A 174 -8.76 12.14 -17.76
CA GLU A 174 -9.24 13.36 -17.11
C GLU A 174 -8.22 14.51 -17.24
N LYS A 175 -6.92 14.21 -17.09
CA LYS A 175 -5.85 15.20 -17.27
C LYS A 175 -5.76 15.72 -18.71
N THR A 176 -5.96 14.87 -19.71
CA THR A 176 -5.98 15.32 -21.11
C THR A 176 -7.17 16.24 -21.39
N VAL A 177 -8.35 15.95 -20.86
CA VAL A 177 -9.52 16.83 -20.97
C VAL A 177 -9.31 18.16 -20.26
N ASP A 178 -8.79 18.17 -19.03
CA ASP A 178 -8.48 19.41 -18.31
C ASP A 178 -7.36 20.21 -19.00
N SER A 179 -6.38 19.55 -19.62
CA SER A 179 -5.32 20.21 -20.41
C SER A 179 -5.82 20.80 -21.72
N GLN A 180 -6.79 20.14 -22.38
CA GLN A 180 -7.44 20.65 -23.60
C GLN A 180 -8.33 21.86 -23.31
N LEU A 181 -8.90 21.95 -22.11
CA LEU A 181 -9.64 23.13 -21.63
C LEU A 181 -8.72 24.28 -21.18
N GLN A 182 -7.43 24.02 -20.96
CA GLN A 182 -6.42 25.02 -20.58
C GLN A 182 -5.51 25.45 -21.75
N ALA A 183 -5.56 24.74 -22.89
CA ALA A 183 -4.71 24.97 -24.06
C ALA A 183 -5.31 25.93 -25.11
N GLU A 184 -6.14 26.90 -24.70
CA GLU A 184 -6.48 28.08 -25.54
C GLU A 184 -5.52 29.26 -25.32
N ALA A 185 -4.37 29.05 -24.67
CA ALA A 185 -3.27 30.00 -24.65
C ALA A 185 -1.92 29.29 -24.82
N GLU A 186 -1.27 29.64 -25.92
CA GLU A 186 0.13 29.36 -26.34
C GLU A 186 0.40 28.11 -27.20
N GLU A 187 0.94 28.40 -28.40
CA GLU A 187 1.26 27.50 -29.51
C GLU A 187 2.49 26.61 -29.25
N PRO A 188 2.59 25.43 -29.91
CA PRO A 188 3.64 24.45 -29.64
C PRO A 188 4.95 24.73 -30.38
N VAL A 189 6.08 24.43 -29.72
CA VAL A 189 7.40 24.34 -30.37
C VAL A 189 7.71 22.87 -30.67
N HIS A 190 7.85 22.57 -31.96
CA HIS A 190 8.39 21.32 -32.48
C HIS A 190 9.87 21.14 -32.12
N VAL A 191 10.27 19.93 -31.74
CA VAL A 191 11.65 19.46 -31.94
C VAL A 191 11.60 18.03 -32.46
N GLU A 192 12.11 17.83 -33.68
CA GLU A 192 12.40 16.53 -34.27
C GLU A 192 13.75 15.99 -33.78
N GLY A 193 13.87 14.67 -33.69
CA GLY A 193 15.17 14.02 -33.50
C GLY A 193 15.13 12.49 -33.49
N GLY A 194 15.29 11.89 -34.69
CA GLY A 194 16.14 10.72 -35.01
C GLY A 194 15.86 9.32 -34.38
N PRO A 195 15.97 8.22 -35.16
CA PRO A 195 15.78 6.86 -34.65
C PRO A 195 17.08 6.30 -34.03
N GLN A 196 17.01 5.70 -32.85
CA GLN A 196 18.11 4.92 -32.26
C GLN A 196 17.60 3.61 -31.62
N LYS A 197 18.42 2.56 -31.74
CA LYS A 197 18.19 1.14 -31.37
C LYS A 197 17.81 0.95 -29.88
N PRO A 198 17.13 -0.16 -29.51
CA PRO A 198 16.72 -0.41 -28.13
C PRO A 198 17.91 -0.93 -27.31
N GLU A 199 18.63 -0.04 -26.63
CA GLU A 199 19.47 -0.43 -25.49
C GLU A 199 18.58 -0.73 -24.28
N ALA A 200 18.96 -1.74 -23.49
CA ALA A 200 18.22 -2.16 -22.31
C ALA A 200 18.22 -1.01 -21.28
N ALA A 201 17.15 -0.21 -21.28
CA ALA A 201 17.04 0.96 -20.43
C ALA A 201 16.85 0.56 -18.96
N PRO A 202 17.54 1.23 -18.01
CA PRO A 202 17.30 1.06 -16.58
C PRO A 202 15.83 1.25 -16.22
N ARG A 203 15.37 0.55 -15.18
CA ARG A 203 14.01 0.71 -14.67
C ARG A 203 13.99 1.01 -13.18
N VAL A 204 13.19 2.00 -12.79
CA VAL A 204 12.96 2.34 -11.39
C VAL A 204 11.70 1.68 -10.86
N CYS A 205 11.81 1.02 -9.71
CA CYS A 205 10.69 0.57 -8.92
C CYS A 205 9.99 1.79 -8.31
N VAL A 206 8.75 2.04 -8.71
CA VAL A 206 7.98 3.19 -8.21
C VAL A 206 7.50 3.02 -6.77
N ILE A 207 7.74 1.85 -6.15
CA ILE A 207 7.38 1.58 -4.75
C ILE A 207 8.51 1.92 -3.77
N CYS A 208 9.76 1.95 -4.19
CA CYS A 208 10.87 2.20 -3.25
C CYS A 208 12.03 2.98 -3.86
N GLY A 209 11.95 3.32 -5.14
CA GLY A 209 13.02 4.00 -5.87
C GLY A 209 14.18 3.11 -6.30
N TYR A 210 14.15 1.78 -6.02
CA TYR A 210 15.19 0.87 -6.49
C TYR A 210 15.33 0.91 -8.01
N VAL A 211 16.53 1.17 -8.51
CA VAL A 211 16.83 1.15 -9.94
C VAL A 211 17.42 -0.20 -10.31
N TYR A 212 16.70 -0.94 -11.15
CA TYR A 212 17.23 -2.08 -11.88
C TYR A 212 18.08 -1.58 -13.05
N ASP A 213 19.34 -1.93 -13.03
CA ASP A 213 20.33 -1.63 -14.05
C ASP A 213 20.68 -2.93 -14.79
N PRO A 214 20.27 -3.11 -16.06
CA PRO A 214 20.55 -4.31 -16.83
C PRO A 214 22.04 -4.66 -16.88
N GLU A 215 22.95 -3.67 -16.86
CA GLU A 215 24.40 -3.94 -16.87
C GLU A 215 24.87 -4.64 -15.60
N LYS A 216 24.19 -4.41 -14.48
CA LYS A 216 24.52 -5.00 -13.18
C LYS A 216 23.69 -6.24 -12.86
N GLY A 217 22.53 -6.39 -13.50
CA GLY A 217 21.55 -7.39 -13.14
C GLY A 217 20.98 -7.13 -11.72
N ASN A 218 20.60 -8.19 -11.03
CA ASN A 218 20.15 -8.15 -9.64
C ASN A 218 20.66 -9.39 -8.88
N PRO A 219 21.85 -9.30 -8.26
CA PRO A 219 22.45 -10.41 -7.53
C PRO A 219 21.60 -10.95 -6.38
N THR A 220 20.80 -10.10 -5.72
CA THR A 220 19.92 -10.53 -4.61
C THR A 220 18.71 -11.37 -5.06
N ARG A 221 18.48 -11.42 -6.37
CA ARG A 221 17.42 -12.20 -7.03
C ARG A 221 18.00 -13.16 -8.07
N ASP A 222 19.29 -13.45 -8.00
CA ASP A 222 20.01 -14.33 -8.92
C ASP A 222 19.87 -13.94 -10.40
N ILE A 223 19.74 -12.64 -10.68
CA ILE A 223 19.69 -12.11 -12.05
C ILE A 223 21.10 -11.67 -12.48
N PRO A 224 21.69 -12.28 -13.53
CA PRO A 224 23.04 -11.96 -13.95
C PRO A 224 23.13 -10.58 -14.64
N PRO A 225 24.31 -9.93 -14.58
CA PRO A 225 24.68 -8.80 -15.44
C PRO A 225 24.34 -9.03 -16.91
N GLY A 226 23.86 -8.00 -17.58
CA GLY A 226 23.46 -8.01 -18.99
C GLY A 226 22.01 -8.44 -19.24
N THR A 227 21.22 -8.77 -18.23
CA THR A 227 19.82 -9.21 -18.40
C THR A 227 18.90 -7.99 -18.64
N PRO A 228 18.25 -7.86 -19.81
CA PRO A 228 17.26 -6.79 -20.03
C PRO A 228 16.07 -6.92 -19.09
N PHE A 229 15.44 -5.80 -18.72
CA PHE A 229 14.30 -5.85 -17.79
C PHE A 229 13.13 -6.68 -18.36
N GLU A 230 12.92 -6.60 -19.67
CA GLU A 230 11.91 -7.34 -20.41
C GLU A 230 12.08 -8.86 -20.22
N GLU A 231 13.31 -9.34 -20.13
CA GLU A 231 13.68 -10.76 -19.99
C GLU A 231 13.71 -11.24 -18.54
N LEU A 232 13.47 -10.36 -17.55
CA LEU A 232 13.33 -10.78 -16.17
C LEU A 232 12.19 -11.82 -16.03
N PRO A 233 12.32 -12.81 -15.12
CA PRO A 233 11.25 -13.74 -14.81
C PRO A 233 9.91 -13.04 -14.50
N GLU A 234 8.77 -13.63 -14.88
CA GLU A 234 7.46 -13.02 -14.63
C GLU A 234 7.19 -12.79 -13.12
N ASP A 235 7.74 -13.66 -12.28
CA ASP A 235 7.64 -13.61 -10.83
C ASP A 235 8.67 -12.67 -10.17
N TYR A 236 9.55 -12.02 -10.94
CA TYR A 236 10.55 -11.09 -10.41
C TYR A 236 9.92 -10.06 -9.47
N ARG A 237 10.53 -9.94 -8.28
CA ARG A 237 10.15 -8.99 -7.25
C ARG A 237 11.29 -8.02 -6.97
N CYS A 238 10.94 -6.74 -6.79
CA CYS A 238 11.88 -5.73 -6.32
C CYS A 238 12.63 -6.22 -5.08
N PRO A 239 13.97 -6.08 -5.02
CA PRO A 239 14.75 -6.57 -3.89
C PRO A 239 14.55 -5.75 -2.62
N ILE A 240 14.04 -4.52 -2.73
CA ILE A 240 13.84 -3.62 -1.60
C ILE A 240 12.44 -3.76 -1.00
N CYS A 241 11.38 -3.74 -1.82
CA CYS A 241 10.00 -3.67 -1.35
C CYS A 241 9.10 -4.81 -1.83
N ASN A 242 9.66 -5.81 -2.51
CA ASN A 242 8.91 -6.95 -3.06
C ASN A 242 7.84 -6.61 -4.10
N ALA A 243 7.80 -5.38 -4.63
CA ALA A 243 6.88 -5.03 -5.70
C ALA A 243 7.12 -5.86 -6.99
N THR A 244 6.05 -6.26 -7.66
CA THR A 244 6.08 -7.00 -8.95
C THR A 244 6.64 -6.15 -10.10
N LYS A 245 6.98 -6.79 -11.22
CA LYS A 245 7.46 -6.11 -12.46
C LYS A 245 6.53 -4.99 -12.95
N GLU A 246 5.23 -5.05 -12.67
CA GLU A 246 4.24 -4.04 -13.10
C GLU A 246 4.50 -2.65 -12.47
N TYR A 247 5.24 -2.61 -11.36
CA TYR A 247 5.59 -1.37 -10.65
C TYR A 247 6.95 -0.78 -11.08
N PHE A 248 7.60 -1.32 -12.11
CA PHE A 248 8.85 -0.77 -12.64
C PHE A 248 8.60 0.08 -13.88
N LYS A 249 9.16 1.28 -13.91
CA LYS A 249 9.09 2.20 -15.05
C LYS A 249 10.46 2.43 -15.66
N LYS A 250 10.50 2.59 -16.99
CA LYS A 250 11.71 3.09 -17.67
C LYS A 250 12.07 4.48 -17.14
N ILE A 251 13.36 4.70 -16.94
CA ILE A 251 13.94 6.00 -16.62
C ILE A 251 14.23 6.74 -17.93
#